data_AF-B8FIW8-F1
#
_entry.id   AF-B8FIW8-F1
#
_cell.length_a   1.000
_cell.length_b   1.000
_cell.length_c   1.000
_cell.angle_alpha   90.00
_cell.angle_beta   90.00
_cell.angle_gamma   90.00
#
_symmetry.space_group_name_H-M   'P 1'
#
loop_
_entity.id
_entity.type
_entity.pdbx_description
1 polymer ?
#
loop_
_entity_poly.entity_id
_entity_poly.type
_entity_poly.pdbx_seq_one_letter_code
_entity_poly.pdbx_strand_id
1 'polypeptide(L)'
;MDNQKQCMVSRKAVAHGFQIRHFLRAAPEDGALSGWVFLYGDEDAKYSGNFDNYVTVKLKTILEHNPCVSPYLDFSEGSEFIINENNGQVIPLHEEEEPAEPEAPAPKPEALVLEQEEYPKAPEPEKAPFALEQEDYPRAPEPPKEEKPLPPGGKNPENQEGFGEDFKPRRSKKPRVNINPLVWATHYPVWPAVTGLSFIPAVLIMTLASEWIGGALLGLCVLGTVFYWISVYSRFRNARVLPAIVISASPPMAAVTMDLEKGQSKRPAVRILEFPATKNEQESLKTGLRLPAAAKRIEQKGKDGKPYWADFSFVLMNCAVSDKKALSQLLRSFPDRQWEELESRIAMLPPPYEPGLYTMPDK
;
A
#
# COMPACT_ATOMS: atom_id res chain seq x y z
N MET A 1 22.23 30.51 -3.43
CA MET A 1 21.82 31.05 -2.11
C MET A 1 22.99 31.12 -1.09
N ASP A 2 22.97 32.00 -0.08
CA ASP A 2 23.98 32.03 1.01
C ASP A 2 23.65 31.01 2.11
N ASN A 3 24.42 29.92 2.17
CA ASN A 3 24.23 28.81 3.11
C ASN A 3 24.55 29.17 4.58
N GLN A 4 25.08 30.38 4.84
CA GLN A 4 25.28 30.92 6.18
C GLN A 4 23.98 31.45 6.80
N LYS A 5 22.95 31.71 5.99
CA LYS A 5 21.66 32.21 6.48
C LYS A 5 20.96 31.19 7.38
N GLN A 6 20.16 31.71 8.30
CA GLN A 6 19.35 30.92 9.19
C GLN A 6 18.01 30.54 8.54
N CYS A 7 17.41 29.43 8.96
CA CYS A 7 16.12 28.91 8.52
C CYS A 7 15.30 28.49 9.73
N MET A 8 13.98 28.39 9.56
CA MET A 8 13.10 27.89 10.60
C MET A 8 12.94 26.38 10.48
N VAL A 9 12.97 25.69 11.60
CA VAL A 9 12.86 24.23 11.66
C VAL A 9 11.88 23.86 12.76
N SER A 10 10.95 22.96 12.50
CA SER A 10 10.03 22.50 13.53
C SER A 10 10.79 21.78 14.65
N ARG A 11 10.38 22.01 15.91
CA ARG A 11 10.98 21.31 17.07
C ARG A 11 10.82 19.79 16.96
N LYS A 12 9.75 19.32 16.29
CA LYS A 12 9.59 17.90 15.95
C LYS A 12 10.73 17.40 15.07
N ALA A 13 11.02 18.08 13.96
CA ALA A 13 12.13 17.69 13.08
C ALA A 13 13.46 17.66 13.85
N VAL A 14 13.70 18.63 14.74
CA VAL A 14 14.89 18.63 15.62
C VAL A 14 14.91 17.44 16.58
N ALA A 15 13.78 17.13 17.23
CA ALA A 15 13.67 15.97 18.12
C ALA A 15 13.90 14.63 17.40
N HIS A 16 13.64 14.60 16.10
CA HIS A 16 13.87 13.46 15.20
C HIS A 16 15.19 13.57 14.41
N GLY A 17 16.20 14.30 14.94
CA GLY A 17 17.53 14.33 14.35
C GLY A 17 17.62 15.06 13.01
N PHE A 18 16.81 16.10 12.82
CA PHE A 18 16.69 16.88 11.60
C PHE A 18 16.15 16.10 10.39
N GLN A 19 15.38 15.04 10.62
CA GLN A 19 14.67 14.36 9.54
C GLN A 19 13.58 15.27 8.98
N ILE A 20 13.74 15.73 7.73
CA ILE A 20 12.78 16.60 7.05
C ILE A 20 11.91 15.76 6.11
N ARG A 21 10.61 16.02 6.10
CA ARG A 21 9.69 15.41 5.10
C ARG A 21 8.88 16.44 4.34
N HIS A 22 8.83 17.68 4.80
CA HIS A 22 8.11 18.75 4.14
C HIS A 22 8.88 20.06 4.34
N PHE A 23 9.04 20.86 3.30
CA PHE A 23 9.67 22.16 3.40
C PHE A 23 9.09 23.15 2.39
N LEU A 24 9.08 24.43 2.77
CA LEU A 24 8.48 25.50 1.99
C LEU A 24 9.28 26.79 2.13
N ARG A 25 9.16 27.67 1.13
CA ARG A 25 9.80 28.99 1.13
C ARG A 25 8.77 30.07 1.45
N ALA A 26 8.80 30.59 2.67
CA ALA A 26 8.01 31.73 3.08
C ALA A 26 8.73 33.05 2.76
N ALA A 27 7.96 34.13 2.61
CA ALA A 27 8.49 35.48 2.45
C ALA A 27 9.36 35.84 3.69
N PRO A 28 10.62 36.24 3.51
CA PRO A 28 11.49 36.60 4.63
C PRO A 28 11.05 37.95 5.21
N GLU A 29 10.62 37.99 6.47
CA GLU A 29 10.15 39.24 7.10
C GLU A 29 11.23 40.33 7.14
N ASP A 30 12.49 39.99 7.47
CA ASP A 30 13.56 40.97 7.72
C ASP A 30 14.89 40.66 6.99
N GLY A 31 14.87 39.79 5.97
CA GLY A 31 16.06 39.42 5.16
C GLY A 31 17.19 38.65 5.90
N ALA A 32 17.15 38.60 7.23
CA ALA A 32 18.07 37.85 8.09
C ALA A 32 17.88 36.33 7.99
N LEU A 33 16.65 35.89 7.74
CA LEU A 33 16.33 34.50 7.46
C LEU A 33 16.42 34.21 5.96
N SER A 34 16.67 32.95 5.64
CA SER A 34 16.66 32.43 4.28
C SER A 34 15.26 32.36 3.65
N GLY A 35 14.20 32.44 4.47
CA GLY A 35 12.82 32.20 4.06
C GLY A 35 12.41 30.72 4.09
N TRP A 36 13.35 29.80 4.23
CA TRP A 36 13.04 28.37 4.30
C TRP A 36 12.49 27.95 5.66
N VAL A 37 11.40 27.19 5.62
CA VAL A 37 10.77 26.53 6.77
C VAL A 37 10.79 25.02 6.53
N PHE A 38 11.38 24.29 7.47
CA PHE A 38 11.54 22.83 7.41
C PHE A 38 10.70 22.13 8.47
N LEU A 39 9.96 21.11 8.05
CA LEU A 39 8.97 20.38 8.85
C LEU A 39 9.24 18.87 8.84
N TYR A 40 8.80 18.18 9.90
CA TYR A 40 8.89 16.73 10.00
C TYR A 40 7.84 16.03 9.11
N GLY A 41 6.75 16.71 8.73
CA GLY A 41 5.73 16.25 7.79
C GLY A 41 4.42 15.74 8.41
N ASP A 42 4.34 15.66 9.74
CA ASP A 42 3.14 15.23 10.48
C ASP A 42 2.53 16.34 11.35
N GLU A 43 3.06 17.56 11.25
CA GLU A 43 2.53 18.74 11.90
C GLU A 43 1.09 19.03 11.43
N ASP A 44 0.17 19.23 12.38
CA ASP A 44 -1.18 19.67 12.08
C ASP A 44 -1.26 21.20 12.01
N ALA A 45 -2.38 21.74 11.49
CA ALA A 45 -2.56 23.18 11.35
C ALA A 45 -2.44 23.94 12.69
N LYS A 46 -2.82 23.31 13.81
CA LYS A 46 -2.70 23.89 15.15
C LYS A 46 -1.24 24.02 15.58
N TYR A 47 -0.43 22.99 15.30
CA TYR A 47 1.00 22.99 15.57
C TYR A 47 1.72 23.99 14.68
N SER A 48 1.43 23.97 13.37
CA SER A 48 2.12 24.82 12.39
C SER A 48 1.82 26.30 12.58
N GLY A 49 0.64 26.65 13.12
CA GLY A 49 0.26 28.04 13.40
C GLY A 49 0.84 28.64 14.69
N ASN A 50 1.63 27.88 15.47
CA ASN A 50 2.27 28.40 16.68
C ASN A 50 3.79 28.55 16.48
N PHE A 51 4.28 29.79 16.46
CA PHE A 51 5.70 30.11 16.27
C PHE A 51 6.63 29.52 17.34
N ASP A 52 6.16 29.26 18.56
CA ASP A 52 6.97 28.66 19.63
C ASP A 52 7.41 27.23 19.31
N ASN A 53 6.72 26.58 18.36
CA ASN A 53 7.05 25.23 17.89
C ASN A 53 8.22 25.18 16.91
N TYR A 54 8.81 26.32 16.57
CA TYR A 54 9.93 26.40 15.65
C TYR A 54 11.19 26.85 16.37
N VAL A 55 12.33 26.48 15.79
CA VAL A 55 13.65 26.94 16.20
C VAL A 55 14.44 27.38 14.97
N THR A 56 15.31 28.34 15.18
CA THR A 56 16.14 28.90 14.12
C THR A 56 17.47 28.14 14.04
N VAL A 57 17.80 27.61 12.87
CA VAL A 57 19.00 26.79 12.64
C VAL A 57 19.72 27.27 11.39
N LYS A 58 21.04 27.10 11.31
CA LYS A 58 21.79 27.42 10.08
C LYS A 58 21.35 26.48 8.95
N LEU A 59 21.09 27.04 7.76
CA LEU A 59 20.66 26.26 6.60
C LEU A 59 21.65 25.13 6.26
N LYS A 60 22.95 25.40 6.42
CA LYS A 60 24.01 24.38 6.28
C LYS A 60 23.75 23.11 7.11
N THR A 61 23.26 23.24 8.35
CA THR A 61 23.00 22.08 9.21
C THR A 61 21.88 21.20 8.66
N ILE A 62 20.87 21.80 8.02
CA ILE A 62 19.80 21.04 7.36
C ILE A 62 20.34 20.28 6.15
N LEU A 63 21.18 20.93 5.34
CA LEU A 63 21.79 20.31 4.16
C LEU A 63 22.76 19.17 4.50
N GLU A 64 23.45 19.25 5.64
CA GLU A 64 24.30 18.16 6.15
C GLU A 64 23.49 16.89 6.48
N HIS A 65 22.23 17.04 6.93
CA HIS A 65 21.34 15.91 7.24
C HIS A 65 20.45 15.50 6.06
N ASN A 66 20.13 16.43 5.15
CA ASN A 66 19.18 16.24 4.06
C ASN A 66 19.77 16.80 2.75
N PRO A 67 20.76 16.12 2.15
CA PRO A 67 21.45 16.62 0.96
C PRO A 67 20.54 16.74 -0.27
N CYS A 68 19.43 15.98 -0.32
CA CYS A 68 18.45 16.05 -1.41
C CYS A 68 17.72 17.39 -1.51
N VAL A 69 17.75 18.23 -0.47
CA VAL A 69 17.14 19.57 -0.46
C VAL A 69 17.95 20.58 -1.28
N SER A 70 19.27 20.39 -1.41
CA SER A 70 20.17 21.39 -2.00
C SER A 70 19.75 21.91 -3.39
N PRO A 71 19.25 21.08 -4.33
CA PRO A 71 18.85 21.56 -5.66
C PRO A 71 17.63 22.50 -5.65
N TYR A 72 16.85 22.51 -4.56
CA TYR A 72 15.59 23.24 -4.47
C TYR A 72 15.71 24.59 -3.78
N LEU A 73 16.91 24.93 -3.26
CA LEU A 73 17.08 26.15 -2.46
C LEU A 73 16.97 27.45 -3.26
N ASP A 74 17.11 27.42 -4.58
CA ASP A 74 17.02 28.62 -5.42
C ASP A 74 15.57 28.90 -5.92
N PHE A 75 14.60 28.04 -5.59
CA PHE A 75 13.18 28.22 -5.96
C PHE A 75 12.52 29.42 -5.29
N SER A 76 11.49 29.99 -5.91
CA SER A 76 10.88 31.26 -5.50
C SER A 76 10.09 31.19 -4.17
N GLU A 77 9.71 32.35 -3.65
CA GLU A 77 8.81 32.39 -2.47
C GLU A 77 7.45 31.80 -2.83
N GLY A 78 6.87 31.03 -1.91
CA GLY A 78 5.64 30.27 -2.15
C GLY A 78 5.87 28.84 -2.62
N SER A 79 7.10 28.45 -2.99
CA SER A 79 7.39 27.07 -3.35
C SER A 79 7.29 26.13 -2.14
N GLU A 80 6.69 24.95 -2.35
CA GLU A 80 6.40 23.95 -1.32
C GLU A 80 6.75 22.55 -1.85
N PHE A 81 7.42 21.73 -1.02
CA PHE A 81 8.00 20.45 -1.43
C PHE A 81 7.86 19.36 -0.37
N ILE A 82 7.43 18.16 -0.77
CA ILE A 82 7.42 16.96 0.10
C ILE A 82 8.58 16.03 -0.27
N ILE A 83 9.24 15.46 0.74
CA ILE A 83 10.24 14.41 0.57
C ILE A 83 9.57 13.06 0.79
N ASN A 84 9.59 12.20 -0.23
CA ASN A 84 9.08 10.84 -0.13
C ASN A 84 9.98 9.98 0.77
N GLU A 85 9.38 9.39 1.80
CA GLU A 85 10.08 8.61 2.83
C GLU A 85 10.74 7.34 2.29
N ASN A 86 10.19 6.76 1.22
CA ASN A 86 10.61 5.46 0.72
C ASN A 86 11.88 5.56 -0.15
N ASN A 87 11.98 6.63 -0.95
CA ASN A 87 13.05 6.77 -1.95
C ASN A 87 13.83 8.10 -1.84
N GLY A 88 13.46 8.99 -0.91
CA GLY A 88 14.11 10.28 -0.71
C GLY A 88 13.86 11.32 -1.82
N GLN A 89 12.95 11.02 -2.76
CA GLN A 89 12.62 11.91 -3.87
C GLN A 89 11.84 13.13 -3.38
N VAL A 90 12.21 14.30 -3.86
CA VAL A 90 11.52 15.56 -3.57
C VAL A 90 10.44 15.81 -4.63
N ILE A 91 9.21 16.06 -4.18
CA ILE A 91 8.02 16.26 -5.00
C ILE A 91 7.51 17.69 -4.78
N PRO A 92 7.48 18.57 -5.80
CA PRO A 92 6.86 19.88 -5.69
C PRO A 92 5.35 19.75 -5.53
N LEU A 93 4.76 20.53 -4.61
CA LEU A 93 3.31 20.53 -4.35
C LEU A 93 2.53 21.52 -5.21
N HIS A 94 3.20 22.56 -5.70
CA HIS A 94 2.67 23.49 -6.68
C HIS A 94 3.59 23.49 -7.90
N GLU A 95 3.06 23.08 -9.05
CA GLU A 95 3.69 23.36 -10.34
C GLU A 95 3.66 24.87 -10.51
N GLU A 96 4.83 25.51 -10.58
CA GLU A 96 4.89 26.90 -11.04
C GLU A 96 4.28 26.90 -12.47
N GLU A 97 3.16 27.61 -12.66
CA GLU A 97 2.75 28.00 -14.01
C GLU A 97 3.92 28.79 -14.57
N GLU A 98 4.62 28.17 -15.52
CA GLU A 98 5.76 28.76 -16.22
C GLU A 98 5.32 30.17 -16.70
N PRO A 99 6.02 31.25 -16.30
CA PRO A 99 5.61 32.58 -16.67
C PRO A 99 5.62 32.65 -18.20
N ALA A 100 4.43 32.89 -18.77
CA ALA A 100 4.21 32.94 -20.21
C ALA A 100 5.32 33.75 -20.88
N GLU A 101 6.12 33.07 -21.68
CA GLU A 101 7.14 33.66 -22.53
C GLU A 101 6.45 34.80 -23.32
N PRO A 102 7.00 36.03 -23.32
CA PRO A 102 6.34 37.15 -24.00
C PRO A 102 6.18 36.80 -25.48
N GLU A 103 4.93 36.69 -25.93
CA GLU A 103 4.56 36.37 -27.32
C GLU A 103 5.37 37.26 -28.28
N ALA A 104 6.33 36.66 -28.98
CA ALA A 104 6.95 37.27 -30.12
C ALA A 104 5.88 37.44 -31.22
N PRO A 105 5.84 38.59 -31.91
CA PRO A 105 4.82 38.85 -32.93
C PRO A 105 4.91 37.80 -34.04
N ALA A 106 3.77 37.16 -34.29
CA ALA A 106 3.62 36.06 -35.24
C ALA A 106 4.29 36.34 -36.60
N PRO A 107 5.18 35.47 -37.09
CA PRO A 107 5.63 35.53 -38.48
C PRO A 107 4.47 35.18 -39.42
N LYS A 108 4.36 35.95 -40.51
CA LYS A 108 3.40 35.73 -41.61
C LYS A 108 3.48 34.27 -42.11
N PRO A 109 2.34 33.65 -42.46
CA PRO A 109 2.33 32.28 -42.95
C PRO A 109 2.96 32.22 -44.35
N GLU A 110 4.21 31.75 -44.42
CA GLU A 110 4.77 31.19 -45.64
C GLU A 110 4.26 29.75 -45.79
N ALA A 111 3.80 29.43 -47.01
CA ALA A 111 3.20 28.16 -47.35
C ALA A 111 4.21 27.02 -47.13
N LEU A 112 3.95 26.19 -46.11
CA LEU A 112 4.71 24.99 -45.85
C LEU A 112 4.27 23.91 -46.86
N VAL A 113 5.14 23.65 -47.83
CA VAL A 113 5.07 22.50 -48.72
C VAL A 113 5.33 21.25 -47.88
N LEU A 114 4.32 20.39 -47.75
CA LEU A 114 4.45 19.08 -47.12
C LEU A 114 5.21 18.15 -48.07
N GLU A 115 6.52 17.98 -47.86
CA GLU A 115 7.24 16.80 -48.36
C GLU A 115 6.78 15.57 -47.56
N GLN A 116 6.22 14.59 -48.27
CA GLN A 116 5.83 13.30 -47.72
C GLN A 116 7.09 12.46 -47.50
N GLU A 117 7.53 12.32 -46.25
CA GLU A 117 8.52 11.31 -45.90
C GLU A 117 7.89 9.91 -45.95
N GLU A 118 8.47 9.07 -46.80
CA GLU A 118 8.10 7.69 -47.04
C GLU A 118 8.59 6.83 -45.87
N TYR A 119 7.67 6.35 -45.02
CA TYR A 119 8.00 5.47 -43.90
C TYR A 119 8.54 4.11 -44.40
N PRO A 120 9.69 3.64 -43.90
CA PRO A 120 10.17 2.31 -44.24
C PRO A 120 9.25 1.23 -43.69
N LYS A 121 8.89 0.30 -44.57
CA LYS A 121 8.04 -0.87 -44.34
C LYS A 121 8.60 -1.74 -43.21
N ALA A 122 7.78 -1.98 -42.17
CA ALA A 122 8.12 -2.84 -41.05
C ALA A 122 8.48 -4.27 -41.52
N PRO A 123 9.55 -4.90 -40.97
CA PRO A 123 9.90 -6.28 -41.29
C PRO A 123 8.84 -7.26 -40.77
N GLU A 124 8.50 -8.24 -41.60
CA GLU A 124 7.60 -9.34 -41.27
C GLU A 124 8.15 -10.18 -40.09
N PRO A 125 7.29 -10.66 -39.18
CA PRO A 125 7.71 -11.46 -38.04
C PRO A 125 8.22 -12.83 -38.49
N GLU A 126 9.52 -13.04 -38.27
CA GLU A 126 10.20 -14.31 -38.45
C GLU A 126 9.69 -15.33 -37.41
N LYS A 127 9.28 -16.51 -37.90
CA LYS A 127 8.70 -17.58 -37.08
C LYS A 127 9.76 -18.14 -36.12
N ALA A 128 9.60 -17.88 -34.82
CA ALA A 128 10.41 -18.52 -33.78
C ALA A 128 10.05 -20.02 -33.65
N PRO A 129 11.04 -20.94 -33.64
CA PRO A 129 10.82 -22.35 -33.37
C PRO A 129 11.06 -22.62 -31.88
N PHE A 130 10.00 -22.57 -31.06
CA PHE A 130 10.04 -23.13 -29.71
C PHE A 130 8.75 -23.90 -29.45
N ALA A 131 8.79 -25.19 -29.81
CA ALA A 131 7.85 -26.18 -29.29
C ALA A 131 8.28 -26.50 -27.85
N LEU A 132 7.54 -25.99 -26.87
CA LEU A 132 7.64 -26.45 -25.49
C LEU A 132 6.84 -27.74 -25.37
N GLU A 133 7.48 -28.80 -24.86
CA GLU A 133 6.84 -30.04 -24.43
C GLU A 133 5.72 -29.71 -23.42
N GLN A 134 4.50 -30.11 -23.77
CA GLN A 134 3.34 -30.07 -22.88
C GLN A 134 3.48 -31.20 -21.85
N GLU A 135 3.90 -30.88 -20.63
CA GLU A 135 3.73 -31.81 -19.51
C GLU A 135 2.25 -31.92 -19.10
N ASP A 136 1.84 -33.16 -18.84
CA ASP A 136 0.51 -33.63 -18.48
C ASP A 136 -0.16 -32.83 -17.37
N TYR A 137 -1.06 -31.92 -17.73
CA TYR A 137 -2.08 -31.43 -16.82
C TYR A 137 -3.19 -32.49 -16.67
N PRO A 138 -3.67 -32.77 -15.44
CA PRO A 138 -4.81 -33.66 -15.25
C PRO A 138 -6.03 -33.13 -16.00
N ARG A 139 -6.55 -33.97 -16.90
CA ARG A 139 -7.73 -33.74 -17.75
C ARG A 139 -8.86 -33.13 -16.92
N ALA A 140 -9.40 -32.00 -17.37
CA ALA A 140 -10.58 -31.38 -16.78
C ALA A 140 -11.71 -32.42 -16.65
N PRO A 141 -12.45 -32.45 -15.52
CA PRO A 141 -13.58 -33.37 -15.38
C PRO A 141 -14.59 -33.12 -16.49
N GLU A 142 -15.10 -34.21 -17.06
CA GLU A 142 -16.09 -34.18 -18.14
C GLU A 142 -17.28 -33.29 -17.75
N PRO A 143 -17.80 -32.48 -18.68
CA PRO A 143 -18.98 -31.67 -18.43
C PRO A 143 -20.15 -32.57 -17.98
N PRO A 144 -20.97 -32.13 -17.01
CA PRO A 144 -22.12 -32.91 -16.58
C PRO A 144 -23.03 -33.22 -17.77
N LYS A 145 -23.46 -34.48 -17.85
CA LYS A 145 -24.37 -34.99 -18.87
C LYS A 145 -25.60 -34.10 -18.97
N GLU A 146 -25.89 -33.69 -20.20
CA GLU A 146 -27.06 -32.93 -20.66
C GLU A 146 -28.35 -33.41 -19.96
N GLU A 147 -28.86 -32.59 -19.03
CA GLU A 147 -30.18 -32.79 -18.45
C GLU A 147 -31.26 -32.40 -19.47
N LYS A 148 -32.29 -33.25 -19.54
CA LYS A 148 -33.42 -33.14 -20.49
C LYS A 148 -34.12 -31.76 -20.38
N PRO A 149 -34.62 -31.22 -21.50
CA PRO A 149 -35.30 -29.92 -21.52
C PRO A 149 -36.55 -29.94 -20.63
N LEU A 150 -36.63 -28.97 -19.72
CA LEU A 150 -37.81 -28.66 -18.94
C LEU A 150 -38.93 -28.09 -19.84
N PRO A 151 -40.21 -28.32 -19.49
CA PRO A 151 -41.35 -27.89 -20.29
C PRO A 151 -41.46 -26.36 -20.40
N PRO A 152 -42.02 -25.83 -21.51
CA PRO A 152 -42.12 -24.41 -21.76
C PRO A 152 -43.27 -23.83 -20.92
N GLY A 153 -42.94 -23.14 -19.85
CA GLY A 153 -43.96 -22.62 -18.94
C GLY A 153 -43.39 -21.81 -17.79
N GLY A 154 -42.63 -20.76 -18.10
CA GLY A 154 -42.13 -19.83 -17.09
C GLY A 154 -41.77 -18.50 -17.74
N LYS A 155 -42.46 -17.44 -17.34
CA LYS A 155 -42.32 -16.09 -17.87
C LYS A 155 -40.87 -15.61 -17.79
N ASN A 156 -40.39 -15.10 -18.92
CA ASN A 156 -39.09 -14.47 -19.11
C ASN A 156 -39.00 -13.18 -18.27
N PRO A 157 -38.04 -13.00 -17.35
CA PRO A 157 -37.65 -11.69 -16.85
C PRO A 157 -36.40 -11.26 -17.60
N GLU A 158 -36.57 -10.92 -18.87
CA GLU A 158 -35.58 -10.18 -19.63
C GLU A 158 -36.00 -8.71 -19.57
N ASN A 159 -35.07 -7.84 -19.16
CA ASN A 159 -35.15 -6.39 -19.06
C ASN A 159 -36.00 -5.80 -17.92
N GLN A 160 -35.33 -5.47 -16.81
CA GLN A 160 -35.18 -4.11 -16.28
C GLN A 160 -34.69 -4.18 -14.83
N GLU A 161 -33.38 -4.06 -14.60
CA GLU A 161 -32.89 -3.55 -13.32
C GLU A 161 -31.79 -2.51 -13.59
N GLY A 162 -32.07 -1.30 -13.12
CA GLY A 162 -31.20 -0.14 -13.21
C GLY A 162 -29.82 -0.43 -12.62
N PHE A 163 -28.81 -0.14 -13.42
CA PHE A 163 -27.42 -0.16 -13.02
C PHE A 163 -27.12 1.13 -12.24
N GLY A 164 -27.25 1.04 -10.92
CA GLY A 164 -26.92 2.13 -10.02
C GLY A 164 -27.67 1.96 -8.71
N GLU A 165 -26.93 1.86 -7.62
CA GLU A 165 -27.41 1.77 -6.24
C GLU A 165 -27.70 0.33 -5.72
N ASP A 166 -27.10 0.04 -4.57
CA ASP A 166 -27.50 -1.02 -3.64
C ASP A 166 -27.19 -2.49 -3.97
N PHE A 167 -25.97 -2.81 -4.40
CA PHE A 167 -25.35 -4.07 -3.93
C PHE A 167 -24.98 -3.90 -2.45
N LYS A 168 -25.98 -3.80 -1.56
CA LYS A 168 -25.78 -4.02 -0.13
C LYS A 168 -25.47 -5.50 -0.01
N PRO A 169 -24.22 -5.92 0.29
CA PRO A 169 -23.91 -7.33 0.42
C PRO A 169 -24.84 -7.88 1.50
N ARG A 170 -25.82 -8.71 1.10
CA ARG A 170 -26.59 -9.60 2.00
C ARG A 170 -25.58 -10.08 3.02
N ARG A 171 -25.74 -9.72 4.31
CA ARG A 171 -24.76 -10.01 5.40
C ARG A 171 -24.25 -11.44 5.22
N SER A 172 -23.18 -11.60 4.46
CA SER A 172 -22.78 -12.93 4.04
C SER A 172 -22.29 -13.55 5.33
N LYS A 173 -22.70 -14.79 5.60
CA LYS A 173 -22.15 -15.53 6.73
C LYS A 173 -20.65 -15.52 6.52
N LYS A 174 -19.94 -14.65 7.24
CA LYS A 174 -18.50 -14.47 7.10
C LYS A 174 -17.91 -15.87 7.20
N PRO A 175 -17.21 -16.35 6.16
CA PRO A 175 -16.65 -17.69 6.20
C PRO A 175 -15.80 -17.78 7.47
N ARG A 176 -16.22 -18.66 8.38
CA ARG A 176 -15.52 -18.88 9.64
C ARG A 176 -14.30 -19.70 9.30
N VAL A 177 -13.23 -19.03 8.89
CA VAL A 177 -11.96 -19.70 8.66
C VAL A 177 -11.26 -19.81 10.01
N ASN A 178 -10.99 -21.05 10.43
CA ASN A 178 -10.28 -21.32 11.67
C ASN A 178 -8.80 -21.00 11.47
N ILE A 179 -8.31 -20.05 12.26
CA ILE A 179 -6.89 -19.70 12.29
C ILE A 179 -6.15 -20.84 13.00
N ASN A 180 -5.05 -21.28 12.42
CA ASN A 180 -4.14 -22.24 13.01
C ASN A 180 -2.94 -21.48 13.61
N PRO A 181 -2.81 -21.42 14.95
CA PRO A 181 -1.69 -20.75 15.62
C PRO A 181 -0.30 -21.24 15.18
N LEU A 182 -0.17 -22.53 14.88
CA LEU A 182 1.12 -23.11 14.48
C LEU A 182 1.53 -22.62 13.08
N VAL A 183 0.60 -22.62 12.12
CA VAL A 183 0.85 -22.06 10.79
C VAL A 183 1.19 -20.58 10.90
N TRP A 184 0.43 -19.82 11.69
CA TRP A 184 0.75 -18.42 11.93
C TRP A 184 2.17 -18.22 12.47
N ALA A 185 2.58 -19.03 13.44
CA ALA A 185 3.91 -18.96 14.04
C ALA A 185 5.03 -19.37 13.06
N THR A 186 4.78 -20.22 12.08
CA THR A 186 5.80 -20.55 11.06
C THR A 186 6.08 -19.40 10.10
N HIS A 187 5.08 -18.56 9.80
CA HIS A 187 5.26 -17.38 8.94
C HIS A 187 5.71 -16.13 9.71
N TYR A 188 5.22 -15.97 10.95
CA TYR A 188 5.52 -14.82 11.79
C TYR A 188 6.18 -15.26 13.12
N PRO A 189 7.41 -15.83 13.09
CA PRO A 189 8.00 -16.52 14.24
C PRO A 189 8.51 -15.57 15.33
N VAL A 190 8.82 -14.31 14.99
CA VAL A 190 9.50 -13.37 15.90
C VAL A 190 8.70 -13.17 17.18
N TRP A 191 7.42 -12.83 17.08
CA TRP A 191 6.61 -12.53 18.27
C TRP A 191 6.31 -13.77 19.13
N PRO A 192 5.87 -14.91 18.57
CA PRO A 192 5.74 -16.16 19.33
C PRO A 192 7.05 -16.58 20.01
N ALA A 193 8.19 -16.44 19.33
CA ALA A 193 9.50 -16.76 19.88
C ALA A 193 9.88 -15.82 21.03
N VAL A 194 9.69 -14.51 20.88
CA VAL A 194 9.93 -13.52 21.94
C VAL A 194 9.05 -13.84 23.16
N THR A 195 7.76 -14.09 22.95
CA THR A 195 6.87 -14.44 24.06
C THR A 195 7.23 -15.77 24.70
N GLY A 196 7.67 -16.78 23.95
CA GLY A 196 8.06 -18.08 24.48
C GLY A 196 9.38 -18.03 25.26
N LEU A 197 10.39 -17.33 24.72
CA LEU A 197 11.69 -17.18 25.35
C LEU A 197 11.63 -16.31 26.62
N SER A 198 10.68 -15.38 26.73
CA SER A 198 10.52 -14.56 27.94
C SER A 198 10.04 -15.35 29.17
N PHE A 199 9.48 -16.55 29.00
CA PHE A 199 9.12 -17.42 30.13
C PHE A 199 10.34 -17.94 30.89
N ILE A 200 11.44 -18.21 30.19
CA ILE A 200 12.66 -18.81 30.77
C ILE A 200 13.23 -17.95 31.91
N PRO A 201 13.55 -16.65 31.70
CA PRO A 201 14.08 -15.81 32.78
C PRO A 201 13.04 -15.59 33.89
N ALA A 202 11.74 -15.52 33.58
CA ALA A 202 10.70 -15.37 34.60
C ALA A 202 10.67 -16.58 35.55
N VAL A 203 10.72 -17.80 35.01
CA VAL A 203 10.80 -19.03 35.79
C VAL A 203 12.12 -19.11 36.58
N LEU A 204 13.26 -18.77 35.95
CA LEU A 204 14.55 -18.77 36.65
C LEU A 204 14.55 -17.80 37.85
N ILE A 205 14.06 -16.57 37.68
CA ILE A 205 13.94 -15.59 38.77
C ILE A 205 13.01 -16.10 39.87
N MET A 206 11.90 -16.74 39.49
CA MET A 206 10.96 -17.35 40.44
C MET A 206 11.64 -18.42 41.29
N THR A 207 12.49 -19.25 40.67
CA THR A 207 13.19 -20.36 41.35
C THR A 207 14.43 -19.95 42.13
N LEU A 208 15.19 -18.95 41.67
CA LEU A 208 16.53 -18.65 42.17
C LEU A 208 16.62 -17.39 43.04
N ALA A 209 15.68 -16.44 42.89
CA ALA A 209 15.82 -15.11 43.50
C ALA A 209 14.59 -14.72 44.32
N SER A 210 13.40 -14.75 43.73
CA SER A 210 12.18 -14.31 44.40
C SER A 210 10.95 -14.87 43.72
N GLU A 211 10.17 -15.65 44.47
CA GLU A 211 8.91 -16.24 44.01
C GLU A 211 7.91 -15.17 43.56
N TRP A 212 7.81 -14.05 44.29
CA TRP A 212 6.88 -12.96 43.98
C TRP A 212 7.26 -12.22 42.70
N ILE A 213 8.54 -11.85 42.55
CA ILE A 213 9.01 -11.12 41.36
C ILE A 213 8.92 -12.04 40.13
N GLY A 214 9.40 -13.28 40.25
CA GLY A 214 9.32 -14.25 39.17
C GLY A 214 7.88 -14.59 38.79
N GLY A 215 6.99 -14.76 39.76
CA GLY A 215 5.56 -14.96 39.55
C GLY A 215 4.90 -13.77 38.84
N ALA A 216 5.24 -12.53 39.22
CA ALA A 216 4.74 -11.33 38.54
C ALA A 216 5.21 -11.24 37.09
N LEU A 217 6.50 -11.50 36.83
CA LEU A 217 7.06 -11.53 35.47
C LEU A 217 6.42 -12.62 34.61
N LEU A 218 6.20 -13.81 35.20
CA LEU A 218 5.53 -14.91 34.53
C LEU A 218 4.09 -14.51 34.16
N GLY A 219 3.36 -13.88 35.08
CA GLY A 219 2.02 -13.33 34.83
C GLY A 219 2.01 -12.33 33.67
N LEU A 220 2.97 -11.41 33.62
CA LEU A 220 3.11 -10.46 32.51
C LEU A 220 3.39 -11.15 31.17
N CYS A 221 4.23 -12.21 31.15
CA CYS A 221 4.51 -12.99 29.95
C CYS A 221 3.26 -13.71 29.44
N VAL A 222 2.47 -14.31 30.35
CA VAL A 222 1.20 -14.96 30.01
C VAL A 222 0.22 -13.93 29.43
N LEU A 223 0.06 -12.77 30.08
CA LEU A 223 -0.82 -11.71 29.60
C LEU A 223 -0.38 -11.21 28.22
N GLY A 224 0.90 -10.93 28.02
CA GLY A 224 1.45 -10.51 26.72
C GLY A 224 1.17 -11.54 25.61
N THR A 225 1.33 -12.82 25.91
CA THR A 225 1.01 -13.93 24.98
C THR A 225 -0.48 -13.95 24.64
N VAL A 226 -1.35 -13.81 25.64
CA VAL A 226 -2.81 -13.76 25.43
C VAL A 226 -3.21 -12.54 24.60
N PHE A 227 -2.70 -11.34 24.92
CA PHE A 227 -2.98 -10.11 24.16
C PHE A 227 -2.46 -10.18 22.72
N TYR A 228 -1.31 -10.83 22.51
CA TYR A 228 -0.79 -11.10 21.17
C TYR A 228 -1.77 -11.95 20.36
N TRP A 229 -2.23 -13.08 20.91
CA TRP A 229 -3.19 -13.92 20.20
C TRP A 229 -4.53 -13.23 19.98
N ILE A 230 -5.06 -12.50 20.98
CA ILE A 230 -6.26 -11.68 20.80
C ILE A 230 -6.08 -10.69 19.64
N SER A 231 -4.92 -10.06 19.55
CA SER A 231 -4.58 -9.14 18.45
C SER A 231 -4.56 -9.85 17.10
N VAL A 232 -3.97 -11.05 17.01
CA VAL A 232 -3.97 -11.88 15.79
C VAL A 232 -5.42 -12.24 15.41
N TYR A 233 -6.20 -12.83 16.31
CA TYR A 233 -7.60 -13.19 16.04
C TYR A 233 -8.47 -11.99 15.66
N SER A 234 -8.23 -10.82 16.27
CA SER A 234 -8.94 -9.57 15.97
C SER A 234 -8.69 -9.09 14.55
N ARG A 235 -7.48 -9.31 13.99
CA ARG A 235 -7.19 -8.98 12.58
C ARG A 235 -8.11 -9.72 11.63
N PHE A 236 -8.38 -11.00 11.88
CA PHE A 236 -9.20 -11.84 11.00
C PHE A 236 -10.69 -11.73 11.27
N ARG A 237 -11.12 -11.60 12.54
CA ARG A 237 -12.56 -11.57 12.91
C ARG A 237 -13.31 -10.41 12.22
N ASN A 238 -12.64 -9.29 12.04
CA ASN A 238 -13.20 -8.08 11.42
C ASN A 238 -12.65 -7.81 10.02
N ALA A 239 -11.80 -8.68 9.47
CA ALA A 239 -11.31 -8.54 8.11
C ALA A 239 -12.40 -8.83 7.07
N ARG A 240 -12.25 -8.18 5.93
CA ARG A 240 -12.91 -8.55 4.67
C ARG A 240 -11.99 -9.51 3.94
N VAL A 241 -12.54 -10.61 3.44
CA VAL A 241 -11.79 -11.51 2.57
C VAL A 241 -11.81 -10.96 1.15
N LEU A 242 -10.65 -10.87 0.51
CA LEU A 242 -10.45 -10.31 -0.83
C LEU A 242 -9.53 -11.22 -1.67
N PRO A 243 -9.63 -11.15 -3.01
CA PRO A 243 -8.64 -11.75 -3.89
C PRO A 243 -7.28 -11.05 -3.76
N ALA A 244 -6.22 -11.83 -3.88
CA ALA A 244 -4.84 -11.37 -3.93
C ALA A 244 -4.10 -12.07 -5.06
N ILE A 245 -3.16 -11.37 -5.69
CA ILE A 245 -2.28 -11.92 -6.73
C ILE A 245 -0.83 -11.74 -6.30
N VAL A 246 -0.04 -12.80 -6.40
CA VAL A 246 1.41 -12.73 -6.22
C VAL A 246 2.01 -12.00 -7.41
N ILE A 247 2.67 -10.87 -7.16
CA ILE A 247 3.27 -10.04 -8.22
C ILE A 247 4.77 -10.26 -8.36
N SER A 248 5.43 -10.72 -7.30
CA SER A 248 6.85 -11.10 -7.32
C SER A 248 7.08 -12.30 -6.38
N ALA A 249 7.96 -13.22 -6.79
CA ALA A 249 8.37 -14.36 -5.97
C ALA A 249 9.63 -14.06 -5.13
N SER A 250 10.42 -13.05 -5.53
CA SER A 250 11.68 -12.68 -4.86
C SER A 250 11.94 -11.17 -4.98
N PRO A 251 11.63 -10.37 -3.93
CA PRO A 251 10.99 -10.76 -2.69
C PRO A 251 9.52 -11.19 -2.90
N PRO A 252 8.97 -12.08 -2.06
CA PRO A 252 7.57 -12.51 -2.14
C PRO A 252 6.64 -11.33 -1.85
N MET A 253 5.95 -10.87 -2.89
CA MET A 253 5.02 -9.74 -2.83
C MET A 253 3.66 -10.11 -3.39
N ALA A 254 2.61 -9.62 -2.75
CA ALA A 254 1.24 -9.78 -3.20
C ALA A 254 0.54 -8.42 -3.31
N ALA A 255 -0.40 -8.33 -4.25
CA ALA A 255 -1.25 -7.17 -4.46
C ALA A 255 -2.70 -7.52 -4.12
N VAL A 256 -3.38 -6.60 -3.45
CA VAL A 256 -4.82 -6.67 -3.13
C VAL A 256 -5.47 -5.34 -3.51
N THR A 257 -6.68 -5.41 -4.05
CA THR A 257 -7.48 -4.23 -4.39
C THR A 257 -8.61 -4.04 -3.39
N MET A 258 -8.83 -2.82 -2.92
CA MET A 258 -9.94 -2.48 -2.02
C MET A 258 -10.42 -1.05 -2.29
N ASP A 259 -11.73 -0.83 -2.15
CA ASP A 259 -12.27 0.52 -2.06
C ASP A 259 -12.11 1.10 -0.64
N LEU A 260 -11.48 2.27 -0.56
CA LEU A 260 -11.22 3.03 0.66
C LEU A 260 -12.34 4.01 1.02
N GLU A 261 -13.50 3.91 0.39
CA GLU A 261 -14.66 4.73 0.71
C GLU A 261 -15.23 4.51 2.14
N LYS A 262 -15.64 5.62 2.78
CA LYS A 262 -16.54 5.65 3.96
C LYS A 262 -17.96 6.10 3.62
N GLY A 263 -18.17 6.73 2.46
CA GLY A 263 -19.40 7.44 2.08
C GLY A 263 -19.91 7.11 0.67
N GLN A 264 -20.00 8.12 -0.19
CA GLN A 264 -20.49 8.04 -1.58
C GLN A 264 -19.42 8.29 -2.67
N SER A 265 -18.18 8.63 -2.29
CA SER A 265 -17.07 8.73 -3.23
C SER A 265 -16.25 7.45 -3.28
N LYS A 266 -16.20 6.83 -4.46
CA LYS A 266 -15.32 5.70 -4.72
C LYS A 266 -13.88 6.14 -4.56
N ARG A 267 -13.09 5.33 -3.85
CA ARG A 267 -11.65 5.54 -3.72
C ARG A 267 -10.93 4.21 -3.91
N PRO A 268 -10.91 3.69 -5.14
CA PRO A 268 -10.23 2.43 -5.42
C PRO A 268 -8.74 2.56 -5.12
N ALA A 269 -8.18 1.56 -4.43
CA ALA A 269 -6.76 1.50 -4.16
C ALA A 269 -6.23 0.07 -4.31
N VAL A 270 -4.98 -0.05 -4.72
CA VAL A 270 -4.21 -1.28 -4.70
C VAL A 270 -3.15 -1.17 -3.62
N ARG A 271 -3.08 -2.15 -2.72
CA ARG A 271 -2.01 -2.27 -1.75
C ARG A 271 -1.11 -3.42 -2.16
N ILE A 272 0.19 -3.14 -2.23
CA ILE A 272 1.25 -4.12 -2.43
C ILE A 272 1.98 -4.29 -1.11
N LEU A 273 2.12 -5.53 -0.65
CA LEU A 273 2.87 -5.86 0.56
C LEU A 273 3.78 -7.06 0.31
N GLU A 274 4.97 -6.99 0.89
CA GLU A 274 5.79 -8.17 1.13
C GLU A 274 5.10 -9.08 2.16
N PHE A 275 5.21 -10.39 1.95
CA PHE A 275 4.68 -11.37 2.90
C PHE A 275 5.71 -12.46 3.21
N PRO A 276 5.72 -12.98 4.45
CA PRO A 276 6.63 -14.07 4.80
C PRO A 276 6.18 -15.37 4.14
N ALA A 277 6.93 -15.81 3.12
CA ALA A 277 6.82 -17.15 2.58
C ALA A 277 7.78 -18.09 3.32
N THR A 278 7.32 -19.31 3.63
CA THR A 278 8.25 -20.36 4.06
C THR A 278 9.13 -20.80 2.90
N LYS A 279 10.30 -21.39 3.16
CA LYS A 279 11.21 -21.90 2.11
C LYS A 279 10.48 -22.78 1.09
N ASN A 280 9.68 -23.73 1.59
CA ASN A 280 8.91 -24.66 0.76
C ASN A 280 7.84 -23.95 -0.08
N GLU A 281 7.23 -22.88 0.43
CA GLU A 281 6.27 -22.10 -0.35
C GLU A 281 6.97 -21.24 -1.38
N GLN A 282 8.12 -20.65 -1.06
CA GLN A 282 8.85 -19.77 -1.96
C GLN A 282 9.21 -20.46 -3.28
N GLU A 283 9.55 -21.76 -3.23
CA GLU A 283 9.76 -22.60 -4.41
C GLU A 283 8.49 -22.78 -5.27
N SER A 284 7.31 -22.73 -4.63
CA SER A 284 6.00 -22.86 -5.30
C SER A 284 5.39 -21.53 -5.73
N LEU A 285 5.94 -20.39 -5.27
CA LEU A 285 5.42 -19.07 -5.59
C LEU A 285 5.73 -18.72 -7.04
N LYS A 286 4.67 -18.51 -7.82
CA LYS A 286 4.75 -18.01 -9.19
C LYS A 286 4.04 -16.67 -9.27
N THR A 287 4.58 -15.73 -10.04
CA THR A 287 3.87 -14.50 -10.39
C THR A 287 2.55 -14.87 -11.08
N GLY A 288 1.47 -14.19 -10.70
CA GLY A 288 0.11 -14.51 -11.12
C GLY A 288 -0.62 -15.51 -10.22
N LEU A 289 0.05 -16.11 -9.23
CA LEU A 289 -0.61 -17.03 -8.29
C LEU A 289 -1.72 -16.30 -7.52
N ARG A 290 -2.94 -16.84 -7.63
CA ARG A 290 -4.14 -16.32 -6.97
C ARG A 290 -4.25 -16.88 -5.55
N LEU A 291 -4.36 -15.99 -4.57
CA LEU A 291 -4.45 -16.31 -3.15
C LEU A 291 -5.60 -15.53 -2.49
N PRO A 292 -6.25 -16.06 -1.44
CA PRO A 292 -7.19 -15.27 -0.64
C PRO A 292 -6.43 -14.45 0.41
N ALA A 293 -6.85 -13.22 0.63
CA ALA A 293 -6.30 -12.33 1.67
C ALA A 293 -7.38 -11.87 2.65
N ALA A 294 -7.04 -11.76 3.93
CA ALA A 294 -7.83 -11.06 4.94
C ALA A 294 -7.34 -9.61 5.05
N ALA A 295 -8.18 -8.66 4.65
CA ALA A 295 -7.86 -7.25 4.63
C ALA A 295 -8.67 -6.45 5.66
N LYS A 296 -8.01 -5.52 6.35
CA LYS A 296 -8.60 -4.65 7.35
C LYS A 296 -8.23 -3.19 7.04
N ARG A 297 -9.25 -2.35 6.94
CA ARG A 297 -9.10 -0.90 6.79
C ARG A 297 -8.51 -0.30 8.06
N ILE A 298 -7.68 0.72 7.89
CA ILE A 298 -6.97 1.42 8.97
C ILE A 298 -7.56 2.82 9.11
N GLU A 299 -8.01 3.15 10.32
CA GLU A 299 -8.44 4.51 10.66
C GLU A 299 -7.22 5.41 10.83
N GLN A 300 -7.29 6.60 10.25
CA GLN A 300 -6.31 7.65 10.53
C GLN A 300 -6.63 8.24 11.90
N LYS A 301 -5.77 8.01 12.89
CA LYS A 301 -5.90 8.66 14.21
C LYS A 301 -5.87 10.18 14.03
N GLY A 302 -6.85 10.88 14.62
CA GLY A 302 -6.89 12.34 14.67
C GLY A 302 -7.39 13.05 13.41
N LYS A 303 -7.97 12.33 12.42
CA LYS A 303 -8.65 12.94 11.25
C LYS A 303 -10.05 12.36 11.07
N ASP A 304 -10.85 12.46 12.12
CA ASP A 304 -12.26 12.12 12.13
C ASP A 304 -13.02 13.12 11.25
N GLY A 305 -13.10 12.84 9.96
CA GLY A 305 -13.79 13.72 9.01
C GLY A 305 -13.47 13.47 7.54
N LYS A 306 -12.38 12.76 7.22
CA LYS A 306 -12.13 12.38 5.82
C LYS A 306 -13.20 11.37 5.35
N PRO A 307 -13.77 11.53 4.14
CA PRO A 307 -14.79 10.62 3.59
C PRO A 307 -14.22 9.27 3.12
N TYR A 308 -12.97 8.96 3.48
CA TYR A 308 -12.26 7.75 3.09
C TYR A 308 -11.35 7.24 4.22
N TRP A 309 -11.00 5.96 4.14
CA TRP A 309 -9.98 5.29 4.94
C TRP A 309 -8.60 5.68 4.41
N ALA A 310 -7.65 5.96 5.30
CA ALA A 310 -6.32 6.40 4.87
C ALA A 310 -5.48 5.25 4.29
N ASP A 311 -5.66 4.04 4.82
CA ASP A 311 -4.91 2.87 4.40
C ASP A 311 -5.70 1.59 4.70
N PHE A 312 -5.20 0.46 4.21
CA PHE A 312 -5.61 -0.86 4.64
C PHE A 312 -4.41 -1.81 4.69
N SER A 313 -4.45 -2.72 5.66
CA SER A 313 -3.49 -3.83 5.75
C SER A 313 -4.18 -5.11 5.31
N PHE A 314 -3.41 -6.05 4.78
CA PHE A 314 -3.90 -7.40 4.56
C PHE A 314 -2.87 -8.44 4.95
N VAL A 315 -3.36 -9.65 5.20
CA VAL A 315 -2.54 -10.85 5.41
C VAL A 315 -3.09 -11.95 4.52
N LEU A 316 -2.19 -12.65 3.82
CA LEU A 316 -2.60 -13.80 3.02
C LEU A 316 -3.13 -14.91 3.93
N MET A 317 -4.22 -15.55 3.51
CA MET A 317 -4.91 -16.53 4.35
C MET A 317 -4.12 -17.83 4.50
N ASN A 318 -3.26 -18.19 3.55
CA ASN A 318 -2.35 -19.34 3.69
C ASN A 318 -1.37 -19.14 4.86
N CYS A 319 -1.04 -17.89 5.22
CA CYS A 319 -0.19 -17.61 6.37
C CYS A 319 -0.85 -17.89 7.73
N ALA A 320 -2.16 -18.14 7.77
CA ALA A 320 -2.92 -18.30 9.01
C ALA A 320 -3.79 -19.56 9.05
N VAL A 321 -3.98 -20.25 7.94
CA VAL A 321 -4.99 -21.30 7.77
C VAL A 321 -4.34 -22.53 7.17
N SER A 322 -4.42 -23.66 7.87
CA SER A 322 -3.85 -24.94 7.40
C SER A 322 -4.76 -25.70 6.44
N ASP A 323 -6.07 -25.44 6.46
CA ASP A 323 -7.04 -26.17 5.64
C ASP A 323 -7.00 -25.73 4.18
N LYS A 324 -6.24 -26.46 3.36
CA LYS A 324 -6.14 -26.24 1.91
C LYS A 324 -7.51 -26.31 1.22
N LYS A 325 -8.41 -27.18 1.65
CA LYS A 325 -9.75 -27.33 1.06
C LYS A 325 -10.59 -26.08 1.31
N ALA A 326 -10.54 -25.54 2.53
CA ALA A 326 -11.19 -24.27 2.86
C ALA A 326 -10.63 -23.11 2.05
N LEU A 327 -9.31 -23.04 1.87
CA LEU A 327 -8.67 -22.01 1.03
C LEU A 327 -9.07 -22.13 -0.45
N SER A 328 -9.09 -23.33 -1.01
CA SER A 328 -9.54 -23.55 -2.40
C SER A 328 -11.03 -23.23 -2.58
N GLN A 329 -11.87 -23.57 -1.60
CA GLN A 329 -13.30 -23.21 -1.62
C GLN A 329 -13.48 -21.68 -1.55
N LEU A 330 -12.66 -21.00 -0.74
CA LEU A 330 -12.66 -19.55 -0.63
C LEU A 330 -12.24 -18.89 -1.94
N LEU A 331 -11.19 -19.38 -2.59
CA LEU A 331 -10.75 -18.91 -3.90
C LEU A 331 -11.83 -19.03 -4.97
N ARG A 332 -12.54 -20.17 -5.01
CA ARG A 332 -13.67 -20.41 -5.92
C ARG A 332 -14.90 -19.55 -5.63
N SER A 333 -14.97 -18.95 -4.43
CA SER A 333 -16.11 -18.11 -4.04
C SER A 333 -16.00 -16.66 -4.53
N PHE A 334 -14.82 -16.25 -5.01
CA PHE A 334 -14.65 -14.93 -5.61
C PHE A 334 -15.20 -14.93 -7.04
N PRO A 335 -16.07 -13.98 -7.41
CA PRO A 335 -16.55 -13.85 -8.77
C PRO A 335 -15.42 -13.37 -9.70
N ASP A 336 -15.44 -13.77 -10.97
CA ASP A 336 -14.42 -13.44 -11.96
C ASP A 336 -14.18 -11.93 -12.10
N ARG A 337 -15.24 -11.13 -12.01
CA ARG A 337 -15.15 -9.65 -12.01
C ARG A 337 -14.18 -9.10 -10.96
N GLN A 338 -14.10 -9.71 -9.77
CA GLN A 338 -13.16 -9.25 -8.74
C GLN A 338 -11.70 -9.55 -9.10
N TRP A 339 -11.45 -10.64 -9.84
CA TRP A 339 -10.12 -10.95 -10.36
C TRP A 339 -9.73 -10.00 -11.49
N GLU A 340 -10.63 -9.78 -12.44
CA GLU A 340 -10.42 -8.83 -13.55
C GLU A 340 -10.19 -7.41 -13.04
N GLU A 341 -10.94 -6.97 -12.02
CA GLU A 341 -10.76 -5.67 -11.38
C GLU A 341 -9.38 -5.55 -10.70
N LEU A 342 -8.91 -6.61 -10.05
CA LEU A 342 -7.58 -6.63 -9.44
C LEU A 342 -6.48 -6.60 -10.52
N GLU A 343 -6.57 -7.47 -11.52
CA GLU A 343 -5.58 -7.58 -12.61
C GLU A 343 -5.49 -6.27 -13.42
N SER A 344 -6.64 -5.69 -13.79
CA SER A 344 -6.67 -4.43 -14.53
C SER A 344 -6.06 -3.26 -13.75
N ARG A 345 -6.21 -3.22 -12.43
CA ARG A 345 -5.59 -2.20 -11.59
C ARG A 345 -4.10 -2.43 -11.38
N ILE A 346 -3.65 -3.68 -11.25
CA ILE A 346 -2.22 -4.00 -11.21
C ILE A 346 -1.54 -3.59 -12.53
N ALA A 347 -2.21 -3.79 -13.66
CA ALA A 347 -1.69 -3.41 -14.98
C ALA A 347 -1.50 -1.90 -15.17
N MET A 348 -2.15 -1.05 -14.35
CA MET A 348 -1.97 0.41 -14.37
C MET A 348 -0.75 0.87 -13.55
N LEU A 349 -0.18 0.00 -12.72
CA LEU A 349 0.95 0.36 -11.87
C LEU A 349 2.26 0.34 -12.67
N PRO A 350 3.14 1.35 -12.49
CA PRO A 350 4.43 1.37 -13.16
C PRO A 350 5.34 0.27 -12.58
N PRO A 351 5.99 -0.56 -13.42
CA PRO A 351 7.07 -1.43 -12.97
C PRO A 351 8.37 -0.61 -12.73
N PRO A 352 9.25 -1.01 -11.79
CA PRO A 352 9.11 -2.16 -10.89
C PRO A 352 8.07 -1.93 -9.79
N TYR A 353 7.37 -3.00 -9.39
CA TYR A 353 6.38 -2.92 -8.32
C TYR A 353 7.05 -2.75 -6.95
N GLU A 354 6.66 -1.72 -6.21
CA GLU A 354 7.16 -1.45 -4.85
C GLU A 354 6.07 -1.71 -3.79
N PRO A 355 6.45 -2.07 -2.55
CA PRO A 355 5.50 -2.14 -1.44
C PRO A 355 4.90 -0.75 -1.15
N GLY A 356 3.57 -0.65 -1.14
CA GLY A 356 2.91 0.65 -1.04
C GLY A 356 1.40 0.61 -1.22
N LEU A 357 0.76 1.75 -0.95
CA LEU A 357 -0.66 1.98 -1.25
C LEU A 357 -0.73 2.88 -2.49
N TYR A 358 -1.36 2.38 -3.54
CA TYR A 358 -1.54 3.07 -4.80
C TYR A 358 -3.00 3.43 -4.95
N THR A 359 -3.32 4.72 -4.94
CA THR A 359 -4.66 5.20 -5.24
C THR A 359 -4.89 5.23 -6.73
N MET A 360 -6.03 4.70 -7.17
CA MET A 360 -6.40 4.67 -8.59
C MET A 360 -7.31 5.85 -8.93
N PRO A 361 -7.19 6.43 -10.14
CA PRO A 361 -8.14 7.43 -10.60
C PRO A 361 -9.55 6.81 -10.70
N ASP A 362 -10.57 7.59 -10.38
CA ASP A 362 -11.97 7.18 -10.61
C ASP A 362 -12.22 7.17 -12.12
N LYS A 363 -12.76 6.06 -12.65
CA LYS A 363 -13.02 5.89 -14.09
C LYS A 363 -14.41 6.35 -14.46
#